data_AF-A0A523YVI0-F1
#
_entry.id   AF-A0A523YVI0-F1
#
_cell.length_a   1.000
_cell.length_b   1.000
_cell.length_c   1.000
_cell.angle_alpha   90.00
_cell.angle_beta   90.00
_cell.angle_gamma   90.00
#
_symmetry.space_group_name_H-M   'P 1'
#
loop_
_entity.id
_entity.type
_entity.pdbx_description
1 polymer ?
#
loop_
_entity_poly.entity_id
_entity_poly.type
_entity_poly.pdbx_seq_one_letter_code
_entity_poly.pdbx_strand_id
1 'polypeptide(L)'
;MEGPQLFLRYAFKPNSLGYCGGDDNRALLEYGLDGRVDRGLVELECQFDGALPYLQLIGRANGIADPLDSRVVEAYWIGNRLLDRVDMGSLFRSLEERLRGRDRAKEWCGLVSRVPAGAPPPHSF
;
A
#
# COMPACT_ATOMS: atom_id res chain seq x y z
N MET A 1 10.26 13.13 4.67
CA MET A 1 8.91 12.86 5.23
C MET A 1 8.96 11.49 5.87
N GLU A 2 8.41 11.33 7.06
CA GLU A 2 8.31 10.00 7.70
C GLU A 2 7.39 9.08 6.88
N GLY A 3 7.64 7.77 6.93
CA GLY A 3 6.93 6.84 6.06
C GLY A 3 5.41 6.76 6.29
N PRO A 4 4.90 6.75 7.54
CA PRO A 4 3.46 6.87 7.80
C PRO A 4 2.85 8.14 7.19
N GLN A 5 3.47 9.30 7.40
CA GLN A 5 2.98 10.56 6.80
C GLN A 5 2.99 10.53 5.26
N LEU A 6 3.99 9.88 4.66
CA LEU A 6 4.03 9.66 3.22
C LEU A 6 2.92 8.70 2.77
N PHE A 7 2.67 7.64 3.52
CA PHE A 7 1.64 6.66 3.21
C PHE A 7 0.25 7.30 3.26
N LEU A 8 -0.07 7.96 4.38
CA LEU A 8 -1.30 8.73 4.58
C LEU A 8 -1.56 9.69 3.41
N ARG A 9 -0.55 10.44 2.97
CA ARG A 9 -0.70 11.44 1.89
C ARG A 9 -1.28 10.84 0.60
N TYR A 10 -0.88 9.64 0.24
CA TYR A 10 -1.38 8.95 -0.94
C TYR A 10 -2.63 8.08 -0.64
N ALA A 11 -2.73 7.55 0.57
CA ALA A 11 -3.81 6.67 1.00
C ALA A 11 -5.13 7.40 1.29
N PHE A 12 -5.07 8.67 1.73
CA PHE A 12 -6.23 9.41 2.23
C PHE A 12 -7.36 9.53 1.21
N LYS A 13 -7.06 9.96 -0.02
CA LYS A 13 -8.11 10.20 -1.03
C LYS A 13 -8.89 8.92 -1.38
N PRO A 14 -8.27 7.79 -1.76
CA PRO A 14 -9.02 6.56 -2.02
C PRO A 14 -9.72 6.00 -0.78
N ASN A 15 -9.15 6.15 0.43
CA ASN A 15 -9.83 5.78 1.67
C ASN A 15 -11.10 6.62 1.91
N SER A 16 -11.04 7.93 1.71
CA SER A 16 -12.19 8.83 1.85
C SER A 16 -13.34 8.55 0.88
N LEU A 17 -13.06 7.82 -0.20
CA LEU A 17 -14.05 7.34 -1.17
C LEU A 17 -14.56 5.92 -0.89
N GLY A 18 -14.08 5.28 0.20
CA GLY A 18 -14.49 3.94 0.61
C GLY A 18 -13.83 2.79 -0.16
N TYR A 19 -12.74 3.05 -0.91
CA TYR A 19 -12.10 2.00 -1.72
C TYR A 19 -11.14 1.10 -0.93
N CYS A 20 -10.55 1.59 0.16
CA CYS A 20 -9.57 0.87 0.97
C CYS A 20 -9.47 1.46 2.38
N GLY A 21 -8.72 0.83 3.29
CA GLY A 21 -8.53 1.28 4.68
C GLY A 21 -9.75 1.03 5.56
N GLY A 22 -9.72 1.55 6.79
CA GLY A 22 -10.87 1.53 7.69
C GLY A 22 -11.74 2.78 7.59
N ASP A 23 -12.79 2.83 8.43
CA ASP A 23 -13.86 3.82 8.31
C ASP A 23 -13.54 5.18 8.98
N ASP A 24 -12.50 5.25 9.81
CA ASP A 24 -12.13 6.46 10.56
C ASP A 24 -11.29 7.45 9.73
N ASN A 25 -11.89 7.90 8.63
CA ASN A 25 -11.32 8.89 7.72
C ASN A 25 -11.03 10.23 8.41
N ARG A 26 -11.78 10.54 9.48
CA ARG A 26 -11.60 11.78 10.23
C ARG A 26 -10.30 11.75 11.03
N ALA A 27 -10.03 10.67 11.76
CA ALA A 27 -8.77 10.53 12.46
C ALA A 27 -7.58 10.57 11.48
N LEU A 28 -7.70 9.87 10.34
CA LEU A 28 -6.69 9.92 9.26
C LEU A 28 -6.45 11.36 8.74
N LEU A 29 -7.49 12.15 8.54
CA LEU A 29 -7.34 13.55 8.16
C LEU A 29 -6.63 14.37 9.24
N GLU A 30 -7.02 14.20 10.51
CA GLU A 30 -6.42 14.91 11.65
C GLU A 30 -4.91 14.60 11.75
N TYR A 31 -4.50 13.34 11.62
CA TYR A 31 -3.08 12.96 11.57
C TYR A 31 -2.32 13.61 10.41
N GLY A 32 -2.95 13.74 9.24
CA GLY A 32 -2.34 14.36 8.07
C GLY A 32 -2.16 15.88 8.21
N LEU A 33 -3.11 16.54 8.88
CA LEU A 33 -3.02 17.98 9.17
C LEU A 33 -2.00 18.30 10.26
N ASP A 34 -1.96 17.49 11.31
CA ASP A 34 -1.04 17.67 12.44
C ASP A 34 0.40 17.26 12.11
N GLY A 35 0.60 16.43 11.07
CA GLY A 35 1.90 15.86 10.72
C GLY A 35 2.46 14.91 11.80
N ARG A 36 1.61 14.45 12.74
CA ARG A 36 1.99 13.61 13.88
C ARG A 36 2.18 12.16 13.44
N VAL A 37 3.25 11.51 13.93
CA VAL A 37 3.48 10.08 13.77
C VAL A 37 3.54 9.44 15.14
N ASP A 38 2.59 8.56 15.42
CA ASP A 38 2.59 7.71 16.60
C ASP A 38 1.88 6.39 16.32
N ARG A 39 1.72 5.58 17.38
CA ARG A 39 1.09 4.27 17.29
C ARG A 39 -0.34 4.32 16.74
N GLY A 40 -1.09 5.38 17.01
CA GLY A 40 -2.47 5.51 16.54
C GLY A 40 -2.54 5.63 15.02
N LEU A 41 -1.63 6.39 14.40
CA LEU A 41 -1.52 6.46 12.95
C LEU A 41 -1.18 5.09 12.35
N VAL A 42 -0.19 4.39 12.91
CA VAL A 42 0.21 3.05 12.44
C VAL A 42 -0.94 2.05 12.54
N GLU A 43 -1.76 2.11 13.59
CA GLU A 43 -2.94 1.25 13.74
C GLU A 43 -3.99 1.50 12.67
N LEU A 44 -4.22 2.77 12.28
CA LEU A 44 -5.10 3.12 11.16
C LEU A 44 -4.52 2.62 9.81
N GLU A 45 -3.22 2.80 9.59
CA GLU A 45 -2.55 2.36 8.35
C GLU A 45 -2.50 0.82 8.22
N CYS A 46 -2.47 0.10 9.34
CA CYS A 46 -2.59 -1.36 9.33
C CYS A 46 -3.93 -1.86 8.78
N GLN A 47 -4.97 -1.03 8.72
CA GLN A 47 -6.28 -1.40 8.16
C GLN A 47 -6.30 -1.40 6.62
N PHE A 48 -5.22 -0.95 5.98
CA PHE A 48 -5.08 -1.00 4.52
C PHE A 48 -4.65 -2.40 4.05
N ASP A 49 -5.57 -3.35 4.18
CA ASP A 49 -5.39 -4.78 3.85
C ASP A 49 -4.82 -5.07 2.46
N GLY A 50 -5.07 -4.19 1.49
CA GLY A 50 -4.53 -4.32 0.14
C GLY A 50 -3.08 -3.83 0.03
N ALA A 51 -2.74 -2.72 0.69
CA ALA A 51 -1.43 -2.08 0.57
C ALA A 51 -0.39 -2.70 1.52
N LEU A 52 -0.79 -3.02 2.76
CA LEU A 52 0.12 -3.51 3.80
C LEU A 52 0.87 -4.80 3.39
N PRO A 53 0.24 -5.81 2.76
CA PRO A 53 0.96 -7.00 2.29
C PRO A 53 2.04 -6.69 1.25
N TYR A 54 1.82 -5.67 0.39
CA TYR A 54 2.80 -5.26 -0.60
C TYR A 54 3.97 -4.53 0.08
N LEU A 55 3.69 -3.56 0.96
CA LEU A 55 4.73 -2.91 1.75
C LEU A 55 5.61 -3.92 2.50
N GLN A 56 5.00 -4.93 3.13
CA GLN A 56 5.74 -6.01 3.78
C GLN A 56 6.56 -6.86 2.81
N LEU A 57 6.09 -7.11 1.59
CA LEU A 57 6.86 -7.85 0.59
C LEU A 57 8.09 -7.06 0.16
N ILE A 58 7.93 -5.77 -0.14
CA ILE A 58 9.03 -4.87 -0.48
C ILE A 58 10.04 -4.84 0.67
N GLY A 59 9.56 -4.69 1.90
CA GLY A 59 10.38 -4.70 3.11
C GLY A 59 11.18 -6.00 3.24
N ARG A 60 10.50 -7.16 3.20
CA ARG A 60 11.15 -8.48 3.29
C ARG A 60 12.19 -8.72 2.20
N ALA A 61 11.88 -8.38 0.94
CA ALA A 61 12.81 -8.52 -0.18
C ALA A 61 14.08 -7.67 -0.02
N ASN A 62 14.03 -6.64 0.83
CA ASN A 62 15.13 -5.71 1.06
C ASN A 62 15.71 -5.77 2.48
N GLY A 63 15.27 -6.72 3.32
CA GLY A 63 15.72 -6.83 4.71
C GLY A 63 15.29 -5.68 5.62
N ILE A 64 14.19 -4.99 5.26
CA ILE A 64 13.60 -3.89 6.04
C ILE A 64 12.40 -4.45 6.81
N ALA A 65 12.48 -4.43 8.15
CA ALA A 65 11.46 -5.01 9.01
C ALA A 65 10.19 -4.15 9.11
N ASP A 66 10.35 -2.83 9.06
CA ASP A 66 9.23 -1.89 9.13
C ASP A 66 8.59 -1.72 7.74
N PRO A 67 7.34 -2.17 7.53
CA PRO A 67 6.63 -1.97 6.26
C PRO A 67 6.31 -0.49 5.99
N LEU A 68 6.30 0.35 7.02
CA LEU A 68 6.09 1.80 6.91
C LEU A 68 7.40 2.58 6.90
N ASP A 69 8.55 1.92 6.67
CA ASP A 69 9.80 2.62 6.38
C ASP A 69 9.60 3.51 5.15
N SER A 70 10.02 4.78 5.24
CA SER A 70 9.85 5.77 4.17
C SER A 70 10.29 5.28 2.78
N ARG A 71 11.35 4.47 2.69
CA ARG A 71 11.86 3.93 1.42
C ARG A 71 10.93 2.86 0.84
N VAL A 72 10.31 2.07 1.71
CA VAL A 72 9.33 1.03 1.35
C VAL A 72 8.03 1.68 0.88
N VAL A 73 7.56 2.68 1.61
CA VAL A 73 6.36 3.46 1.25
C VAL A 73 6.56 4.20 -0.07
N GLU A 74 7.73 4.82 -0.27
CA GLU A 74 8.09 5.45 -1.55
C GLU A 74 8.12 4.43 -2.70
N ALA A 75 8.71 3.25 -2.48
CA ALA A 75 8.76 2.18 -3.47
C ALA A 75 7.36 1.74 -3.91
N TYR A 76 6.42 1.67 -2.96
CA TYR A 76 5.04 1.29 -3.24
C TYR A 76 4.27 2.34 -4.05
N TRP A 77 4.38 3.62 -3.67
CA TRP A 77 3.59 4.70 -4.29
C TRP A 77 4.20 5.26 -5.58
N ILE A 78 5.51 5.50 -5.56
CA ILE A 78 6.25 6.25 -6.58
C ILE A 78 7.14 5.30 -7.39
N GLY A 79 7.65 4.26 -6.75
CA GLY A 79 8.65 3.36 -7.31
C GLY A 79 10.07 3.83 -7.03
N ASN A 80 10.95 2.91 -6.66
CA ASN A 80 12.39 3.14 -6.50
C ASN A 80 13.16 1.82 -6.62
N ARG A 81 14.48 1.87 -6.41
CA ARG A 81 15.40 0.72 -6.54
C ARG A 81 15.08 -0.49 -5.64
N LEU A 82 14.23 -0.35 -4.61
CA LEU A 82 13.82 -1.49 -3.79
C LEU A 82 12.99 -2.50 -4.58
N LEU A 83 12.32 -2.04 -5.65
CA LEU A 83 11.51 -2.90 -6.52
C LEU A 83 12.39 -3.85 -7.37
N ASP A 84 13.66 -3.51 -7.62
CA ASP A 84 14.60 -4.36 -8.39
C ASP A 84 14.85 -5.71 -7.72
N ARG A 85 14.58 -5.81 -6.40
CA ARG A 85 14.76 -7.03 -5.60
C ARG A 85 13.45 -7.76 -5.33
N VAL A 86 12.32 -7.23 -5.79
CA VAL A 86 11.00 -7.84 -5.58
C VAL A 86 10.72 -8.80 -6.73
N ASP A 87 10.56 -10.09 -6.40
CA ASP A 87 10.04 -11.06 -7.35
C ASP A 87 8.53 -10.81 -7.58
N MET A 88 8.22 -10.17 -8.71
CA MET A 88 6.86 -9.85 -9.13
C MET A 88 5.99 -11.10 -9.34
N GLY A 89 6.58 -12.26 -9.66
CA GLY A 89 5.85 -13.52 -9.77
C GLY A 89 5.38 -14.07 -8.41
N SER A 90 6.16 -13.82 -7.35
CA SER A 90 5.76 -14.12 -5.98
C SER A 90 4.75 -13.11 -5.43
N LEU A 91 4.86 -11.83 -5.80
CA LEU A 91 3.84 -10.81 -5.51
C LEU A 91 2.48 -11.22 -6.09
N PHE A 92 2.44 -11.53 -7.38
CA PHE A 92 1.19 -11.84 -8.08
C PHE A 92 0.49 -13.08 -7.51
N ARG A 93 1.24 -14.15 -7.23
CA ARG A 93 0.68 -15.36 -6.57
C ARG A 93 0.16 -15.06 -5.16
N SER A 94 0.90 -14.29 -4.37
CA SER A 94 0.48 -13.94 -3.01
C SER A 94 -0.76 -13.03 -2.97
N LEU A 95 -0.94 -12.19 -3.99
CA LEU A 95 -2.17 -11.41 -4.19
C LEU A 95 -3.32 -12.29 -4.69
N GLU A 96 -3.07 -13.14 -5.68
CA GLU A 96 -4.06 -14.05 -6.26
C GLU A 96 -4.64 -15.01 -5.20
N GLU A 97 -3.81 -15.59 -4.33
CA GLU A 97 -4.25 -16.45 -3.23
C GLU A 97 -5.14 -15.70 -2.22
N ARG A 98 -4.76 -14.47 -1.84
CA ARG A 98 -5.55 -13.66 -0.88
C ARG A 98 -6.85 -13.15 -1.48
N LEU A 99 -6.84 -12.83 -2.77
CA LEU A 99 -8.02 -12.34 -3.50
C LEU A 99 -8.97 -13.47 -3.86
N ARG A 100 -8.51 -14.70 -4.11
CA ARG A 100 -9.40 -15.86 -4.28
C ARG A 100 -10.17 -16.21 -3.00
N GLY A 101 -9.68 -15.80 -1.83
CA GLY A 101 -10.37 -15.94 -0.54
C GLY A 101 -11.41 -14.85 -0.24
N ARG A 102 -11.49 -13.77 -1.01
CA ARG A 102 -12.50 -12.70 -0.85
C ARG A 102 -13.26 -12.52 -2.15
N ASP A 103 -14.58 -12.52 -2.11
CA ASP A 103 -15.48 -12.26 -3.25
C ASP A 103 -15.36 -10.81 -3.81
N ARG A 104 -14.17 -10.42 -4.31
CA ARG A 104 -13.85 -9.10 -4.91
C ARG A 104 -13.16 -9.24 -6.28
N ALA A 105 -13.27 -10.40 -6.92
CA ALA A 105 -12.67 -10.66 -8.23
C ALA A 105 -13.10 -9.68 -9.34
N LYS A 106 -14.30 -9.06 -9.22
CA LYS A 106 -14.83 -8.12 -10.23
C LYS A 106 -14.20 -6.73 -10.19
N GLU A 107 -13.75 -6.25 -9.03
CA GLU A 107 -13.08 -4.94 -8.90
C GLU A 107 -11.62 -5.01 -9.43
N TRP A 108 -11.00 -6.19 -9.32
CA TRP A 108 -9.61 -6.43 -9.70
C TRP A 108 -9.39 -6.60 -11.21
N CYS A 109 -10.33 -7.23 -11.93
CA CYS A 109 -10.25 -7.36 -13.40
C CYS A 109 -10.18 -6.01 -14.12
N GLY A 110 -10.73 -4.94 -13.55
CA GLY A 110 -10.62 -3.58 -14.10
C GLY A 110 -9.25 -2.91 -13.84
N LEU A 111 -8.56 -3.31 -12.76
CA LEU A 111 -7.29 -2.74 -12.34
C LEU A 111 -6.09 -3.42 -13.04
N VAL A 112 -6.13 -4.76 -13.17
CA VAL A 112 -5.05 -5.56 -13.78
C VAL A 112 -5.07 -5.54 -15.31
N SER A 113 -6.23 -5.40 -15.95
CA SER A 113 -6.33 -5.29 -17.41
C SER A 113 -5.70 -4.02 -18.00
N ARG A 114 -5.23 -3.10 -17.14
CA ARG A 114 -4.57 -1.84 -17.52
C ARG A 114 -3.08 -1.81 -17.21
N VAL A 115 -2.53 -2.86 -16.59
CA VAL A 115 -1.09 -2.97 -16.32
C VAL A 115 -0.46 -3.81 -17.43
N PRO A 116 0.41 -3.25 -18.29
CA PRO A 116 1.15 -4.04 -19.26
C PRO A 116 1.94 -5.14 -18.55
N ALA A 117 1.90 -6.36 -19.09
CA ALA A 117 2.61 -7.50 -18.51
C ALA A 117 4.09 -7.16 -18.23
N GLY A 118 4.46 -7.14 -16.94
CA GLY A 118 5.82 -6.87 -16.50
C GLY A 118 6.14 -5.43 -16.08
N ALA A 119 5.20 -4.49 -16.17
CA ALA A 119 5.39 -3.16 -15.58
C ALA A 119 5.06 -3.21 -14.07
N PRO A 120 5.94 -2.73 -13.17
CA PRO A 120 5.53 -2.50 -11.79
C PRO A 120 4.37 -1.50 -11.83
N PRO A 121 3.24 -1.74 -11.15
CA PRO A 121 2.14 -0.78 -11.15
C PRO A 121 2.66 0.52 -10.51
N PRO A 122 2.82 1.63 -11.25
CA PRO A 122 2.97 2.90 -10.57
C PRO A 122 1.61 3.19 -9.92
N HIS A 123 1.58 3.28 -8.59
CA HIS A 123 0.40 3.81 -7.88
C HIS A 123 0.39 5.35 -7.91
N SER A 124 1.24 5.95 -8.74
CA SER A 124 1.19 7.36 -9.08
C SER A 124 -0.03 7.62 -9.96
N PHE A 125 -1.07 8.19 -9.36
CA PHE A 125 -2.25 8.73 -10.05
C PHE A 125 -2.12 10.25 -10.21
#